data_AF-A0A1J1IV29-F1
#
_entry.id   AF-A0A1J1IV29-F1
#
_cell.length_a   1.000
_cell.length_b   1.000
_cell.length_c   1.000
_cell.angle_alpha   90.00
_cell.angle_beta   90.00
_cell.angle_gamma   90.00
#
_symmetry.space_group_name_H-M   'P 1'
#
loop_
_entity.id
_entity.type
_entity.pdbx_description
1 polymer ?
#
loop_
_entity_poly.entity_id
_entity_poly.type
_entity_poly.pdbx_seq_one_letter_code
_entity_poly.pdbx_strand_id
1 'polypeptide(L)'
;MNDSKSYPTPSLHVLTPEEIVLVKDSWKIPSANAVDSAELIFYTFLSRYPEHQKRFVRFKDKPLNELKGSPFFRAHASRIYNVFDSVIDGIGKDPENKEVMSFIAESGIFHAKKKVTKQAHAELRVVLVEILNDVCKLDEKGNVAWSKLLDIFYHVMFECIDGRSEQFNY
;
A
#
# COMPACT_ATOMS: atom_id res chain seq x y z
N MET A 1 8.28 -19.03 16.18
CA MET A 1 7.17 -18.93 15.20
C MET A 1 6.56 -17.56 15.39
N ASN A 2 6.80 -16.62 14.45
CA ASN A 2 6.19 -15.29 14.55
C ASN A 2 4.71 -15.43 14.17
N ASP A 3 3.87 -15.15 15.15
CA ASP A 3 2.43 -15.30 15.07
C ASP A 3 1.90 -14.27 14.07
N SER A 4 1.49 -14.72 12.88
CA SER A 4 0.99 -13.85 11.81
C SER A 4 -0.32 -13.12 12.17
N LYS A 5 -0.85 -13.38 13.38
CA LYS A 5 -2.07 -12.82 13.96
C LYS A 5 -1.87 -11.62 14.90
N SER A 6 -0.64 -11.21 15.20
CA SER A 6 -0.39 -10.18 16.24
C SER A 6 -0.53 -8.71 15.80
N TYR A 7 -0.68 -8.43 14.50
CA TYR A 7 -0.88 -7.06 14.03
C TYR A 7 -2.37 -6.68 14.03
N PRO A 8 -2.76 -5.63 14.77
CA PRO A 8 -4.15 -5.21 14.87
C PRO A 8 -4.66 -4.68 13.52
N THR A 9 -5.92 -4.97 13.21
CA THR A 9 -6.62 -4.33 12.10
C THR A 9 -6.93 -2.87 12.49
N PRO A 10 -6.49 -1.87 11.70
CA PRO A 10 -6.86 -0.47 11.94
C PRO A 10 -8.38 -0.27 11.91
N SER A 11 -8.90 0.77 12.55
CA SER A 11 -10.32 1.12 12.44
C SER A 11 -10.61 1.75 11.08
N LEU A 12 -11.84 1.60 10.58
CA LEU A 12 -12.30 2.36 9.42
C LEU A 12 -12.51 3.83 9.81
N HIS A 13 -12.21 4.71 8.86
CA HIS A 13 -12.41 6.14 9.00
C HIS A 13 -13.25 6.67 7.85
N VAL A 14 -13.90 7.80 8.08
CA VAL A 14 -14.50 8.61 7.02
C VAL A 14 -13.53 9.74 6.71
N LEU A 15 -13.16 9.90 5.45
CA LEU A 15 -12.43 11.07 4.98
C LEU A 15 -13.43 12.18 4.65
N THR A 16 -13.13 13.38 5.11
CA THR A 16 -13.82 14.60 4.68
C THR A 16 -13.48 14.94 3.22
N PRO A 17 -14.32 15.72 2.52
CA PRO A 17 -14.00 16.20 1.17
C PRO A 17 -12.64 16.91 1.10
N GLU A 18 -12.29 17.69 2.13
CA GLU A 18 -11.01 18.39 2.23
C GLU A 18 -9.84 17.43 2.37
N GLU A 19 -9.97 16.37 3.18
CA GLU A 19 -8.94 15.33 3.33
C GLU A 19 -8.74 14.54 2.03
N ILE A 20 -9.82 14.26 1.29
CA ILE A 20 -9.73 13.61 -0.02
C ILE A 20 -8.94 14.48 -1.01
N VAL A 21 -9.22 15.78 -1.05
CA VAL A 21 -8.49 16.73 -1.89
C VAL A 21 -7.01 16.76 -1.49
N LEU A 22 -6.69 16.83 -0.20
CA LEU A 22 -5.31 16.82 0.30
C LEU A 22 -4.53 15.57 -0.14
N VAL A 23 -5.13 14.39 -0.01
CA VAL A 23 -4.53 13.14 -0.49
C VAL A 23 -4.30 13.20 -2.00
N LYS A 24 -5.34 13.52 -2.79
CA LYS A 24 -5.27 13.53 -4.25
C LYS A 24 -4.23 14.53 -4.76
N ASP A 25 -4.19 15.73 -4.18
CA ASP A 25 -3.26 16.78 -4.60
C ASP A 25 -1.82 16.44 -4.23
N SER A 26 -1.58 15.93 -3.02
CA SER A 26 -0.23 15.53 -2.61
C SER A 26 0.28 14.32 -3.41
N TRP A 27 -0.59 13.36 -3.76
CA TRP A 27 -0.21 12.19 -4.58
C TRP A 27 0.23 12.55 -6.01
N LYS A 28 -0.15 13.72 -6.53
CA LYS A 28 0.35 14.20 -7.84
C LYS A 28 1.88 14.31 -7.87
N ILE A 29 2.53 14.57 -6.73
CA ILE A 29 3.98 14.73 -6.64
C ILE A 29 4.70 13.42 -6.99
N PRO A 30 4.50 12.30 -6.26
CA PRO A 30 5.11 11.02 -6.66
C PRO A 30 4.58 10.51 -8.01
N SER A 31 3.32 10.80 -8.37
CA SER A 31 2.75 10.37 -9.66
C SER A 31 3.35 11.07 -10.88
N ALA A 32 3.94 12.26 -10.72
CA ALA A 32 4.66 12.93 -11.81
C ALA A 32 5.82 12.07 -12.37
N ASN A 33 6.40 11.20 -11.55
CA ASN A 33 7.43 10.23 -11.95
C ASN A 33 7.09 8.82 -11.43
N ALA A 34 5.88 8.33 -11.72
CA ALA A 34 5.31 7.13 -11.11
C ALA A 34 6.22 5.89 -11.14
N VAL A 35 6.96 5.65 -12.23
CA VAL A 35 7.86 4.47 -12.33
C VAL A 35 9.04 4.57 -11.36
N ASP A 36 9.66 5.74 -11.24
CA ASP A 36 10.79 5.95 -10.33
C ASP A 36 10.31 5.99 -8.87
N SER A 37 9.15 6.60 -8.60
CA SER A 37 8.49 6.56 -7.28
C SER A 37 8.15 5.14 -6.86
N ALA A 38 7.60 4.33 -7.77
CA ALA A 38 7.30 2.92 -7.52
C ALA A 38 8.57 2.15 -7.18
N GLU A 39 9.62 2.29 -8.00
CA GLU A 39 10.92 1.65 -7.76
C GLU A 39 11.52 2.07 -6.43
N LEU A 40 11.46 3.36 -6.08
CA LEU A 40 11.95 3.89 -4.81
C LEU A 40 11.23 3.25 -3.61
N ILE A 41 9.90 3.20 -3.63
CA ILE A 41 9.10 2.59 -2.55
C ILE A 41 9.48 1.11 -2.38
N PHE A 42 9.47 0.34 -3.47
CA PHE A 42 9.70 -1.10 -3.40
C PHE A 42 11.16 -1.45 -3.05
N TYR A 43 12.13 -0.70 -3.61
CA TYR A 43 13.54 -0.85 -3.26
C TYR A 43 13.79 -0.53 -1.78
N THR A 44 13.23 0.57 -1.27
CA THR A 44 13.37 0.96 0.13
C THR A 44 12.77 -0.08 1.07
N PHE A 45 11.60 -0.63 0.72
CA PHE A 45 10.98 -1.73 1.44
C PHE A 45 11.88 -2.96 1.52
N LEU A 46 12.37 -3.45 0.39
CA LEU A 46 13.25 -4.63 0.39
C LEU A 46 14.63 -4.37 1.00
N SER A 47 15.12 -3.13 0.95
CA SER A 47 16.40 -2.76 1.57
C SER A 47 16.28 -2.73 3.10
N ARG A 48 15.14 -2.32 3.64
CA ARG A 48 14.89 -2.23 5.08
C ARG A 48 14.44 -3.57 5.69
N TYR A 49 13.71 -4.35 4.90
CA TYR A 49 13.12 -5.62 5.30
C TYR A 49 13.51 -6.74 4.30
N PRO A 50 14.81 -7.09 4.24
CA PRO A 50 15.37 -7.99 3.21
C PRO A 50 14.77 -9.40 3.25
N GLU A 51 14.22 -9.83 4.38
CA GLU A 51 13.53 -11.10 4.51
C GLU A 51 12.30 -11.22 3.61
N HIS A 52 11.71 -10.12 3.12
CA HIS A 52 10.59 -10.18 2.18
C HIS A 52 11.02 -10.48 0.75
N GLN A 53 12.28 -10.17 0.38
CA GLN A 53 12.76 -10.41 -0.98
C GLN A 53 12.64 -11.88 -1.38
N LYS A 54 12.85 -12.80 -0.43
CA LYS A 54 12.76 -14.26 -0.64
C LYS A 54 11.37 -14.72 -1.09
N ARG A 55 10.33 -13.90 -0.90
CA ARG A 55 8.95 -14.20 -1.32
C ARG A 55 8.70 -13.96 -2.80
N PHE A 56 9.56 -13.17 -3.45
CA PHE A 56 9.44 -12.85 -4.86
C PHE A 56 10.36 -13.78 -5.67
N VAL A 57 9.77 -14.79 -6.31
CA VAL A 57 10.51 -15.85 -7.04
C VAL A 57 11.55 -15.30 -8.03
N ARG A 58 11.28 -14.15 -8.66
CA ARG A 58 12.21 -13.52 -9.63
C ARG A 58 13.37 -12.76 -8.98
N PHE A 59 13.29 -12.47 -7.69
CA PHE A 59 14.21 -11.60 -6.95
C PHE A 59 14.97 -12.34 -5.85
N LYS A 60 14.44 -13.46 -5.34
CA LYS A 60 14.92 -14.14 -4.13
C LYS A 60 16.42 -14.52 -4.11
N ASP A 61 17.01 -14.78 -5.28
CA ASP A 61 18.40 -15.26 -5.41
C ASP A 61 19.34 -14.20 -6.02
N LYS A 62 18.91 -12.93 -6.08
CA LYS A 62 19.67 -11.83 -6.69
C LYS A 62 20.02 -10.76 -5.67
N PRO A 63 21.22 -10.18 -5.67
CA PRO A 63 21.52 -9.00 -4.88
C PRO A 63 20.55 -7.85 -5.19
N LEU A 64 19.99 -7.19 -4.16
CA LEU A 64 18.96 -6.15 -4.35
C LEU A 64 19.46 -4.98 -5.20
N ASN A 65 20.73 -4.60 -5.05
CA ASN A 65 21.38 -3.55 -5.85
C ASN A 65 21.44 -3.89 -7.34
N GLU A 66 21.48 -5.17 -7.73
CA GLU A 66 21.43 -5.60 -9.14
C GLU A 66 20.01 -5.60 -9.71
N LEU A 67 18.97 -5.54 -8.86
CA LEU A 67 17.58 -5.49 -9.30
C LEU A 67 17.13 -4.08 -9.66
N LYS A 68 17.71 -3.06 -9.01
CA LYS A 68 17.38 -1.65 -9.25
C LYS A 68 17.64 -1.26 -10.71
N GLY A 69 16.70 -0.56 -11.32
CA GLY A 69 16.74 -0.17 -12.73
C GLY A 69 16.28 -1.28 -13.69
N SER A 70 16.17 -2.53 -13.24
CA SER A 70 15.81 -3.64 -14.15
C SER A 70 14.33 -3.59 -14.55
N PRO A 71 13.98 -3.94 -15.81
CA PRO A 71 12.60 -3.92 -16.28
C PRO A 71 11.64 -4.77 -15.44
N PHE A 72 12.10 -5.93 -14.95
CA PHE A 72 11.26 -6.81 -14.14
C PHE A 72 11.01 -6.28 -12.73
N PHE A 73 12.00 -5.59 -12.14
CA PHE A 73 11.84 -4.97 -10.82
C PHE A 73 10.87 -3.79 -10.91
N ARG A 74 11.09 -2.89 -11.88
CA ARG A 74 10.22 -1.75 -12.16
C ARG A 74 8.80 -2.18 -12.45
N ALA A 75 8.61 -3.21 -13.29
CA ALA A 75 7.27 -3.73 -13.58
C ALA A 75 6.57 -4.31 -12.35
N HIS A 76 7.28 -4.90 -11.38
CA HIS A 76 6.65 -5.36 -10.14
C HIS A 76 6.31 -4.19 -9.23
N ALA A 77 7.25 -3.27 -9.03
CA ALA A 77 7.06 -2.06 -8.26
C ALA A 77 5.86 -1.24 -8.75
N SER A 78 5.72 -1.04 -10.07
CA SER A 78 4.59 -0.33 -10.67
C SER A 78 3.25 -1.01 -10.43
N ARG A 79 3.18 -2.35 -10.32
CA ARG A 79 1.91 -3.02 -9.98
C ARG A 79 1.45 -2.66 -8.57
N ILE A 80 2.39 -2.57 -7.61
CA ILE A 80 2.10 -2.16 -6.24
C ILE A 80 1.64 -0.69 -6.25
N TYR A 81 2.40 0.17 -6.94
CA TYR A 81 2.06 1.59 -7.07
C TYR A 81 0.67 1.82 -7.64
N ASN A 82 0.31 1.11 -8.73
CA ASN A 82 -0.97 1.27 -9.40
C ASN A 82 -2.17 0.85 -8.53
N VAL A 83 -1.98 -0.04 -7.56
CA VAL A 83 -3.03 -0.36 -6.57
C VAL A 83 -3.31 0.87 -5.69
N PHE A 84 -2.27 1.52 -5.16
CA PHE A 84 -2.44 2.78 -4.41
C PHE A 84 -3.03 3.89 -5.29
N ASP A 85 -2.53 4.03 -6.51
CA ASP A 85 -3.00 5.05 -7.46
C ASP A 85 -4.50 4.90 -7.76
N SER A 86 -4.96 3.66 -8.01
CA SER A 86 -6.38 3.38 -8.26
C SER A 86 -7.26 3.65 -7.04
N VAL A 87 -6.78 3.32 -5.83
CA VAL A 87 -7.49 3.62 -4.57
C VAL A 87 -7.62 5.13 -4.37
N ILE A 88 -6.54 5.88 -4.61
CA ILE A 88 -6.53 7.33 -4.46
C ILE A 88 -7.41 8.00 -5.50
N ASP A 89 -7.42 7.54 -6.75
CA ASP A 89 -8.34 8.06 -7.77
C ASP A 89 -9.80 7.77 -7.39
N GLY A 90 -10.07 6.56 -6.90
CA GLY A 90 -11.41 6.08 -6.57
C GLY A 90 -12.03 6.69 -5.32
N ILE A 91 -11.23 7.08 -4.31
CA ILE A 91 -11.78 7.56 -3.03
C ILE A 91 -12.65 8.80 -3.23
N GLY A 92 -13.82 8.81 -2.58
CA GLY A 92 -14.80 9.89 -2.63
C GLY A 92 -15.72 9.88 -3.85
N LYS A 93 -15.63 8.89 -4.75
CA LYS A 93 -16.58 8.76 -5.88
C LYS A 93 -17.96 8.28 -5.44
N ASP A 94 -18.03 7.45 -4.40
CA ASP A 94 -19.27 7.07 -3.73
C ASP A 94 -19.19 7.33 -2.21
N PRO A 95 -20.33 7.56 -1.53
CA PRO A 95 -20.34 7.96 -0.12
C PRO A 95 -19.72 6.94 0.85
N GLU A 96 -19.73 5.65 0.48
CA GLU A 96 -19.28 4.56 1.34
C GLU A 96 -17.93 3.97 0.89
N ASN A 97 -17.38 4.43 -0.24
CA ASN A 97 -16.19 3.90 -0.90
C ASN A 97 -16.26 2.40 -1.18
N LYS A 98 -17.46 1.85 -1.45
CA LYS A 98 -17.69 0.41 -1.61
C LYS A 98 -16.85 -0.18 -2.75
N GLU A 99 -16.81 0.50 -3.89
CA GLU A 99 -16.04 0.03 -5.05
C GLU A 99 -14.54 -0.01 -4.74
N VAL A 100 -14.04 1.01 -4.04
CA VAL A 100 -12.64 1.08 -3.59
C VAL A 100 -12.32 -0.02 -2.60
N MET A 101 -13.21 -0.29 -1.63
CA MET A 101 -13.03 -1.38 -0.68
C MET A 101 -13.04 -2.75 -1.36
N SER A 102 -13.95 -2.99 -2.32
CA SER A 102 -13.96 -4.22 -3.12
C SER A 102 -12.65 -4.40 -3.91
N PHE A 103 -12.16 -3.33 -4.55
CA PHE A 103 -10.89 -3.35 -5.27
C PHE A 103 -9.68 -3.67 -4.36
N ILE A 104 -9.63 -3.09 -3.15
CA ILE A 104 -8.58 -3.42 -2.16
C ILE A 104 -8.71 -4.88 -1.71
N ALA A 105 -9.94 -5.38 -1.52
CA ALA A 105 -10.19 -6.74 -1.10
C ALA A 105 -9.66 -7.79 -2.09
N GLU A 106 -9.71 -7.52 -3.40
CA GLU A 106 -9.08 -8.39 -4.42
C GLU A 106 -7.58 -8.58 -4.16
N SER A 107 -6.89 -7.48 -3.83
CA SER A 107 -5.48 -7.51 -3.44
C SER A 107 -5.29 -8.27 -2.13
N GLY A 108 -6.13 -8.04 -1.12
CA GLY A 108 -6.07 -8.72 0.17
C GLY A 108 -6.23 -10.24 0.04
N ILE A 109 -7.22 -10.69 -0.74
CA ILE A 109 -7.49 -12.10 -1.03
C ILE A 109 -6.29 -12.76 -1.75
N PHE A 110 -5.70 -12.06 -2.73
CA PHE A 110 -4.52 -12.56 -3.42
C PHE A 110 -3.35 -12.76 -2.45
N HIS A 111 -3.08 -11.78 -1.59
CA HIS A 111 -2.00 -11.84 -0.61
C HIS A 111 -2.25 -12.90 0.48
N ALA A 112 -3.51 -13.08 0.90
CA ALA A 112 -3.93 -14.14 1.84
C ALA A 112 -3.62 -15.54 1.26
N LYS A 113 -3.98 -15.81 0.00
CA LYS A 113 -3.66 -17.07 -0.70
C LYS A 113 -2.15 -17.34 -0.78
N LYS A 114 -1.35 -16.27 -0.87
CA LYS A 114 0.14 -16.33 -0.86
C LYS A 114 0.74 -16.30 0.54
N LYS A 115 -0.10 -16.35 1.59
CA LYS A 115 0.28 -16.33 3.01
C LYS A 115 1.12 -15.11 3.38
N VAL A 116 0.87 -13.96 2.74
CA VAL A 116 1.56 -12.70 3.07
C VAL A 116 1.01 -12.17 4.38
N THR A 117 1.90 -11.85 5.32
CA THR A 117 1.51 -11.51 6.70
C THR A 117 1.06 -10.06 6.78
N LYS A 118 0.23 -9.73 7.78
CA LYS A 118 -0.09 -8.33 8.12
C LYS A 118 1.16 -7.51 8.42
N GLN A 119 2.16 -8.12 9.08
CA GLN A 119 3.45 -7.50 9.34
C GLN A 119 4.12 -6.95 8.07
N ALA A 120 4.24 -7.77 7.02
CA ALA A 120 4.89 -7.35 5.76
C ALA A 120 4.18 -6.12 5.13
N HIS A 121 2.86 -6.06 5.25
CA HIS A 121 2.06 -4.94 4.78
C HIS A 121 2.21 -3.69 5.66
N ALA A 122 2.28 -3.85 6.98
CA ALA A 122 2.54 -2.77 7.92
C ALA A 122 3.95 -2.18 7.72
N GLU A 123 4.94 -3.01 7.41
CA GLU A 123 6.30 -2.58 7.08
C GLU A 123 6.35 -1.81 5.75
N LEU A 124 5.57 -2.21 4.75
CA LEU A 124 5.36 -1.42 3.54
C LEU A 124 4.67 -0.08 3.84
N ARG A 125 3.70 -0.05 4.76
CA ARG A 125 3.01 1.19 5.19
C ARG A 125 4.01 2.20 5.73
N VAL A 126 4.91 1.76 6.61
CA VAL A 126 5.95 2.61 7.22
C VAL A 126 6.79 3.27 6.14
N VAL A 127 7.29 2.48 5.19
CA VAL A 127 8.11 2.98 4.07
C VAL A 127 7.34 3.97 3.18
N LEU A 128 6.08 3.65 2.86
CA LEU A 128 5.24 4.54 2.05
C LEU A 128 5.01 5.89 2.73
N VAL A 129 4.66 5.90 4.02
CA VAL A 129 4.40 7.13 4.78
C VAL A 129 5.66 7.99 4.92
N GLU A 130 6.82 7.39 5.16
CA GLU A 130 8.08 8.12 5.23
C GLU A 130 8.41 8.78 3.88
N ILE A 131 8.32 8.03 2.78
CA ILE A 131 8.58 8.57 1.44
C ILE A 131 7.59 9.69 1.12
N LEU A 132 6.30 9.52 1.43
CA LEU A 132 5.29 10.55 1.22
C LEU A 132 5.58 11.82 2.02
N ASN A 133 5.95 11.70 3.30
CA ASN A 133 6.36 12.86 4.10
C ASN A 133 7.59 13.55 3.50
N ASP A 134 8.58 12.78 3.05
CA ASP A 134 9.81 13.32 2.49
C ASP A 134 9.59 14.04 1.15
N VAL A 135 8.77 13.47 0.26
CA VAL A 135 8.57 14.03 -1.09
C VAL A 135 7.46 15.09 -1.14
N CYS A 136 6.36 14.88 -0.41
CA CYS A 136 5.21 15.78 -0.43
C CYS A 136 5.31 16.90 0.62
N LYS A 137 6.24 16.79 1.58
CA LYS A 137 6.37 17.74 2.70
C LYS A 137 5.03 17.96 3.41
N LEU A 138 4.37 16.86 3.74
CA LEU A 138 3.04 16.87 4.37
C LEU A 138 3.08 17.65 5.68
N ASP A 139 2.12 18.54 5.88
CA ASP A 139 1.86 19.17 7.16
C ASP A 139 1.05 18.22 8.07
N GLU A 140 0.63 18.71 9.24
CA GLU A 140 -0.16 17.92 10.19
C GLU A 140 -1.49 17.43 9.57
N LYS A 141 -2.17 18.29 8.79
CA LYS A 141 -3.44 17.94 8.14
C LYS A 141 -3.24 16.89 7.05
N GLY A 142 -2.22 17.04 6.23
CA GLY A 142 -1.83 16.04 5.23
C GLY A 142 -1.53 14.69 5.88
N ASN A 143 -0.78 14.69 6.98
CA ASN A 143 -0.47 13.45 7.72
C ASN A 143 -1.73 12.77 8.27
N VAL A 144 -2.68 13.53 8.84
CA VAL A 144 -3.96 12.99 9.31
C VAL A 144 -4.77 12.39 8.15
N ALA A 145 -4.87 13.11 7.03
CA ALA A 145 -5.62 12.65 5.85
C ALA A 145 -5.04 11.34 5.29
N TRP A 146 -3.70 11.27 5.13
CA TRP A 146 -3.01 10.08 4.68
C TRP A 146 -3.14 8.91 5.66
N SER A 147 -3.04 9.16 6.98
CA SER A 147 -3.25 8.09 7.96
C SER A 147 -4.64 7.48 7.84
N LYS A 148 -5.69 8.31 7.74
CA LYS A 148 -7.07 7.82 7.58
C LYS A 148 -7.24 6.99 6.31
N LEU A 149 -6.72 7.43 5.17
CA LEU A 149 -6.79 6.64 3.93
C LEU A 149 -6.07 5.30 4.08
N LEU A 150 -4.86 5.31 4.64
CA LEU A 150 -4.10 4.08 4.84
C LEU A 150 -4.76 3.17 5.87
N ASP A 151 -5.44 3.71 6.89
CA ASP A 151 -6.23 2.91 7.82
C ASP A 151 -7.38 2.18 7.10
N ILE A 152 -8.08 2.84 6.17
CA ILE A 152 -9.07 2.15 5.32
C ILE A 152 -8.40 1.05 4.48
N PHE A 153 -7.31 1.38 3.80
CA PHE A 153 -6.59 0.43 2.95
C PHE A 153 -6.15 -0.82 3.71
N TYR A 154 -5.47 -0.63 4.84
CA TYR A 154 -4.94 -1.72 5.63
C TYR A 154 -6.01 -2.42 6.46
N HIS A 155 -7.10 -1.76 6.82
CA HIS A 155 -8.28 -2.42 7.39
C HIS A 155 -8.77 -3.51 6.44
N VAL A 156 -9.13 -3.14 5.21
CA VAL A 156 -9.66 -4.08 4.21
C VAL A 156 -8.66 -5.20 3.92
N MET A 157 -7.38 -4.85 3.68
CA MET A 157 -6.32 -5.85 3.47
C MET A 157 -6.22 -6.85 4.62
N PHE A 158 -6.30 -6.39 5.87
CA PHE A 158 -6.09 -7.23 7.05
C PHE A 158 -7.30 -8.09 7.37
N GLU A 159 -8.50 -7.57 7.15
CA GLU A 159 -9.73 -8.35 7.19
C GLU A 159 -9.70 -9.51 6.17
N CYS A 160 -9.26 -9.24 4.93
CA CYS A 160 -9.09 -10.29 3.92
C CYS A 160 -8.01 -11.31 4.30
N ILE A 161 -6.87 -10.87 4.83
CA ILE A 161 -5.80 -11.77 5.30
C ILE A 161 -6.28 -12.68 6.44
N ASP A 162 -7.20 -12.21 7.28
CA ASP A 162 -7.82 -13.00 8.34
C ASP A 162 -8.98 -13.88 7.87
N GLY A 163 -9.30 -13.88 6.58
CA GLY A 163 -10.39 -14.68 6.00
C GLY A 163 -11.79 -14.06 6.14
N ARG A 164 -11.88 -12.76 6.43
CA ARG A 164 -13.15 -12.01 6.54
C ARG A 164 -13.43 -11.16 5.30
N SER A 165 -13.13 -11.68 4.10
CA SER A 165 -13.29 -10.91 2.85
C SER A 165 -14.74 -10.74 2.39
N GLU A 166 -15.66 -11.58 2.86
CA GLU A 166 -17.06 -11.61 2.40
C GLU A 166 -17.81 -10.30 2.64
N GLN A 167 -17.38 -9.49 3.62
CA GLN A 167 -17.94 -8.18 3.93
C GLN A 167 -17.70 -7.11 2.86
N PHE A 168 -16.82 -7.38 1.87
CA PHE A 168 -16.47 -6.46 0.78
C PHE A 168 -17.00 -6.92 -0.59
N ASN A 169 -17.87 -7.94 -0.62
CA ASN A 169 -18.55 -8.37 -1.85
C ASN A 169 -19.77 -7.47 -2.08
N TYR A 170 -19.57 -6.37 -2.80
CA TYR A 170 -20.63 -5.43 -3.19
C TYR A 170 -21.12 -5.66 -4.61
#